data_AF-N4WA10-F1
#
_entry.id   AF-N4WA10-F1
#
_cell.length_a   1.000
_cell.length_b   1.000
_cell.length_c   1.000
_cell.angle_alpha   90.00
_cell.angle_beta   90.00
_cell.angle_gamma   90.00
#
_symmetry.space_group_name_H-M   'P 1'
#
loop_
_entity.id
_entity.type
_entity.pdbx_description
1 polymer ?
#
loop_
_entity_poly.entity_id
_entity_poly.type
_entity_poly.pdbx_seq_one_letter_code
_entity_poly.pdbx_strand_id
1 'polypeptide(L)'
;MFIYRIYNEPNKEEVMLMFVHKVDDELSLKLVERADAPEIFKLTDQCREYLRKWLVWVDDIRSADDTQSFIYQSMKEYGENS
;
A
#
# COMPACT_ATOMS: atom_id res chain seq x y z
N MET A 1 -16.73 36.95 -11.56
CA MET A 1 -15.52 36.40 -10.92
C MET A 1 -15.91 35.70 -9.62
N PHE A 2 -16.49 34.50 -9.73
CA PHE A 2 -17.00 33.67 -8.61
C PHE A 2 -17.00 32.18 -9.02
N ILE A 3 -15.90 31.69 -9.60
CA ILE A 3 -15.80 30.29 -10.08
C ILE A 3 -14.75 29.45 -9.33
N TYR A 4 -14.09 30.00 -8.30
CA TYR A 4 -13.05 29.27 -7.55
C TYR A 4 -13.57 28.47 -6.33
N ARG A 5 -14.90 28.26 -6.19
CA ARG A 5 -15.50 27.64 -4.99
C ARG A 5 -16.00 26.20 -5.18
N ILE A 6 -15.60 25.51 -6.26
CA ILE A 6 -16.04 24.12 -6.56
C ILE A 6 -14.85 23.22 -6.95
N TYR A 7 -13.73 23.32 -6.24
CA TYR A 7 -12.79 22.20 -6.11
C TYR A 7 -12.42 22.12 -4.64
N ASN A 8 -13.31 21.51 -3.85
CA ASN A 8 -12.96 21.14 -2.49
C ASN A 8 -11.95 19.99 -2.64
N GLU A 9 -10.73 20.18 -2.14
CA GLU A 9 -9.75 19.10 -2.01
C GLU A 9 -10.45 17.94 -1.26
N PRO A 10 -10.47 16.72 -1.83
CA PRO A 10 -11.12 15.58 -1.18
C PRO A 10 -10.47 15.36 0.19
N ASN A 11 -11.30 15.05 1.18
CA ASN A 11 -10.76 14.73 2.50
C ASN A 11 -9.99 13.40 2.46
N LYS A 12 -9.15 13.13 3.47
CA LYS A 12 -8.29 11.94 3.46
C LYS A 12 -9.08 10.64 3.29
N GLU A 13 -10.27 10.53 3.86
CA GLU A 13 -11.11 9.34 3.77
C GLU A 13 -11.65 9.14 2.34
N GLU A 14 -12.07 10.22 1.70
CA GLU A 14 -12.52 10.20 0.29
C GLU A 14 -11.38 9.84 -0.67
N VAL A 15 -10.17 10.38 -0.44
CA VAL A 15 -8.97 10.01 -1.21
C VAL A 15 -8.65 8.53 -1.01
N MET A 16 -8.69 8.05 0.23
CA MET A 16 -8.43 6.63 0.54
C MET A 16 -9.48 5.72 -0.11
N LEU A 17 -10.76 6.09 -0.10
CA LEU A 17 -11.83 5.33 -0.75
C LEU A 17 -11.69 5.30 -2.29
N MET A 18 -11.08 6.33 -2.90
CA MET A 18 -10.86 6.39 -4.35
C MET A 18 -9.86 5.34 -4.87
N PHE A 19 -9.03 4.78 -3.99
CA PHE A 19 -8.03 3.75 -4.33
C PHE A 19 -8.39 2.36 -3.79
N VAL A 20 -9.67 2.12 -3.48
CA VAL A 20 -10.20 0.80 -3.09
C VAL A 20 -11.02 0.21 -4.23
N HIS A 21 -10.68 -1.00 -4.64
CA HIS A 21 -11.44 -1.81 -5.58
C HIS A 21 -12.10 -2.98 -4.84
N LYS A 22 -13.43 -2.96 -4.72
CA LYS A 22 -14.21 -4.04 -4.11
C LYS A 22 -14.29 -5.24 -5.07
N VAL A 23 -13.85 -6.41 -4.63
CA VAL A 23 -13.94 -7.67 -5.40
C VAL A 23 -15.30 -8.32 -5.16
N ASP A 24 -15.67 -8.46 -3.89
CA ASP A 24 -16.97 -8.95 -3.42
C ASP A 24 -17.31 -8.36 -2.04
N ASP A 25 -18.32 -8.90 -1.35
CA ASP A 25 -18.77 -8.39 -0.06
C ASP A 25 -17.79 -8.58 1.11
N GLU A 26 -16.81 -9.49 0.97
CA GLU A 26 -15.82 -9.81 2.01
C GLU A 26 -14.40 -9.40 1.62
N LEU A 27 -14.15 -9.13 0.33
CA LEU A 27 -12.81 -8.87 -0.21
C LEU A 27 -12.73 -7.55 -0.98
N SER A 28 -11.71 -6.76 -0.67
CA SER A 28 -11.32 -5.58 -1.43
C SER A 28 -9.81 -5.50 -1.60
N LEU A 29 -9.40 -4.85 -2.68
CA LEU A 29 -8.03 -4.46 -2.96
C LEU A 29 -7.90 -2.97 -2.67
N LYS A 30 -6.81 -2.57 -2.04
CA LYS A 30 -6.47 -1.16 -1.87
C LYS A 30 -5.05 -0.89 -2.32
N LEU A 31 -4.78 0.34 -2.74
CA LEU A 31 -3.41 0.78 -2.92
C LEU A 31 -2.69 0.74 -1.57
N VAL A 32 -1.49 0.16 -1.55
CA VAL A 32 -0.72 -0.03 -0.31
C VAL A 32 -0.24 1.32 0.23
N GLU A 33 -0.35 1.50 1.55
CA GLU A 33 0.09 2.72 2.24
C GLU A 33 1.20 2.43 3.26
N ARG A 34 1.98 3.46 3.63
CA ARG A 34 3.05 3.30 4.64
C ARG A 34 2.51 2.77 5.98
N ALA A 35 1.28 3.12 6.34
CA ALA A 35 0.63 2.66 7.56
C ALA A 35 0.36 1.15 7.57
N ASP A 36 0.35 0.49 6.40
CA ASP A 36 0.13 -0.95 6.28
C ASP A 36 1.38 -1.79 6.52
N ALA A 37 2.56 -1.14 6.49
CA ALA A 37 3.84 -1.83 6.60
C ALA A 37 3.95 -2.78 7.80
N PRO A 38 3.50 -2.41 9.03
CA PRO A 38 3.59 -3.30 10.18
C PRO A 38 2.79 -4.61 10.02
N GLU A 39 1.59 -4.53 9.46
CA GLU A 39 0.72 -5.71 9.30
C GLU A 39 1.21 -6.58 8.13
N ILE A 40 1.64 -5.97 7.03
CA ILE A 40 2.23 -6.70 5.89
C ILE A 40 3.52 -7.42 6.31
N PHE A 41 4.39 -6.74 7.07
CA PHE A 41 5.62 -7.34 7.60
C PHE A 41 5.29 -8.55 8.48
N LYS A 42 4.34 -8.40 9.42
CA LYS A 42 3.92 -9.46 10.33
C LYS A 42 3.39 -10.69 9.57
N LEU A 43 2.53 -10.50 8.58
CA LEU A 43 2.01 -11.60 7.74
C LEU A 43 3.14 -12.28 6.95
N THR A 44 4.06 -11.49 6.40
CA THR A 44 5.23 -12.01 5.68
C THR A 44 6.13 -12.84 6.58
N ASP A 45 6.41 -12.34 7.80
CA ASP A 45 7.27 -13.00 8.77
C ASP A 45 6.66 -14.31 9.29
N GLN A 46 5.34 -14.32 9.55
CA GLN A 46 4.60 -15.53 9.91
C GLN A 46 4.68 -16.61 8.83
N CYS A 47 4.73 -16.21 7.55
CA CYS A 47 4.81 -17.10 6.41
C CYS A 47 6.24 -17.33 5.89
N ARG A 48 7.26 -16.78 6.57
CA ARG A 48 8.65 -16.70 6.07
C ARG A 48 9.22 -18.04 5.62
N GLU A 49 9.09 -19.08 6.44
CA GLU A 49 9.60 -20.43 6.14
C GLU A 49 8.98 -21.05 4.89
N TYR A 50 7.73 -20.71 4.60
CA TYR A 50 7.04 -21.16 3.40
C TYR A 50 7.43 -20.31 2.18
N LEU A 51 7.42 -18.99 2.33
CA LEU A 51 7.65 -18.05 1.23
C LEU A 51 9.10 -18.07 0.72
N ARG A 52 10.10 -18.27 1.60
CA ARG A 52 11.53 -18.31 1.20
C ARG A 52 11.89 -19.38 0.18
N LYS A 53 11.04 -20.41 0.02
CA LYS A 53 11.22 -21.45 -1.00
C LYS A 53 10.99 -20.93 -2.42
N TRP A 54 10.27 -19.82 -2.56
CA TRP A 54 9.79 -19.29 -3.84
C TRP A 54 10.17 -17.82 -4.06
N LEU A 55 10.27 -17.03 -2.99
CA LEU A 55 10.47 -15.58 -3.05
C LEU A 55 11.82 -15.22 -2.45
N VAL A 56 12.77 -14.83 -3.32
CA VAL A 56 14.17 -14.53 -2.96
C VAL A 56 14.28 -13.35 -1.99
N TRP A 57 13.41 -12.35 -2.11
CA TRP A 57 13.45 -11.11 -1.32
C TRP A 57 13.06 -11.30 0.15
N VAL A 58 12.43 -12.42 0.51
CA VAL A 58 11.84 -12.60 1.86
C VAL A 58 12.90 -12.49 2.95
N ASP A 59 14.08 -13.06 2.75
CA ASP A 59 15.16 -13.05 3.76
C ASP A 59 15.86 -11.68 3.91
N ASP A 60 15.65 -10.77 2.94
CA ASP A 60 16.13 -9.39 2.98
C ASP A 60 15.22 -8.47 3.79
N ILE A 61 13.94 -8.84 3.96
CA ILE A 61 12.96 -8.07 4.76
C ILE A 61 13.00 -8.57 6.20
N ARG A 62 13.55 -7.77 7.12
CA ARG A 62 13.77 -8.14 8.54
C ARG A 62 13.03 -7.26 9.53
N SER A 63 12.43 -6.19 9.06
CA SER A 63 11.69 -5.22 9.87
C SER A 63 10.50 -4.61 9.12
N ALA A 64 9.62 -3.97 9.87
CA ALA A 64 8.55 -3.15 9.29
C ALA A 64 9.13 -1.95 8.50
N ASP A 65 10.30 -1.43 8.86
CA ASP A 65 10.98 -0.35 8.15
C ASP A 65 11.45 -0.78 6.75
N ASP A 66 11.90 -2.03 6.59
CA ASP A 66 12.25 -2.60 5.27
C ASP A 66 11.00 -2.66 4.37
N THR A 67 9.89 -3.09 4.95
CA THR A 67 8.58 -3.15 4.26
C THR A 67 8.08 -1.74 3.91
N GLN A 68 8.22 -0.78 4.82
CA GLN A 68 7.87 0.62 4.59
C GLN A 68 8.71 1.23 3.46
N SER A 69 10.01 0.88 3.41
CA SER A 69 10.92 1.30 2.35
C SER A 69 10.47 0.75 0.99
N PHE A 70 10.10 -0.52 0.91
CA PHE A 70 9.53 -1.13 -0.29
C PHE A 70 8.24 -0.42 -0.76
N ILE A 71 7.32 -0.15 0.17
CA ILE A 71 6.07 0.56 -0.13
C ILE A 71 6.35 1.96 -0.68
N TYR A 72 7.30 2.68 -0.06
CA TYR A 72 7.68 4.01 -0.54
C TYR A 72 8.28 3.98 -1.95
N GLN A 73 9.17 3.03 -2.25
CA GLN A 73 9.71 2.89 -3.61
C GLN A 73 8.61 2.54 -4.61
N SER A 74 7.71 1.61 -4.26
CA SER A 74 6.58 1.21 -5.12
C SER A 74 5.65 2.39 -5.44
N MET A 75 5.34 3.25 -4.46
CA MET A 75 4.56 4.47 -4.67
C MET A 75 5.28 5.47 -5.57
N LYS A 76 6.59 5.63 -5.37
CA LYS A 76 7.41 6.54 -6.17
C LYS A 76 7.45 6.08 -7.64
N GLU A 77 7.71 4.80 -7.87
CA GLU A 77 7.71 4.20 -9.21
C GLU A 77 6.36 4.33 -9.91
N TYR A 78 5.25 4.22 -9.17
CA TYR A 78 3.91 4.46 -9.72
C TYR A 78 3.75 5.91 -10.19
N GLY A 79 4.14 6.89 -9.36
CA GLY A 79 4.03 8.32 -9.69
C GLY A 79 5.02 8.81 -10.74
N GLU A 80 6.16 8.13 -10.93
CA GLU A 80 7.15 8.46 -11.95
C GLU A 80 6.87 7.82 -13.32
N ASN A 81 6.12 6.71 -13.37
CA ASN A 81 5.76 6.00 -14.59
C ASN A 81 4.34 6.31 -15.12
N SER A 82 3.65 7.32 -14.58
CA SER A 82 2.30 7.73 -15.00
C SER A 82 2.23 9.14 -15.58
#